data_AF-A0A950KC59-F1
#
_entry.id   AF-A0A950KC59-F1
#
_cell.length_a   1.000
_cell.length_b   1.000
_cell.length_c   1.000
_cell.angle_alpha   90.00
_cell.angle_beta   90.00
_cell.angle_gamma   90.00
#
_symmetry.space_group_name_H-M   'P 1'
#
loop_
_entity.id
_entity.type
_entity.pdbx_description
1 polymer ?
#
loop_
_entity_poly.entity_id
_entity_poly.type
_entity_poly.pdbx_seq_one_letter_code
_entity_poly.pdbx_strand_id
1 'polypeptide(L)'
;MASNREADGRKKGDRVRVLLQNLSGPVNPAQDPLYLGYFWLFNERKYYEAHDILEHLWLNTSGARYRYFKGLIQFAGAFVHLKKHHERPDHPVDKRRLAPAWRLLRLAQANLRPYAPAYLGFDVRAALSLAQAYRTLLEASQFQENPWDPKHPPQLEPPAQVRE
;
A
#
# COMPACT_ATOMS: atom_id res chain seq x y z
N MET A 1 14.52 12.06 39.28
CA MET A 1 14.32 10.79 38.58
C MET A 1 13.46 11.05 37.36
N ALA A 2 14.06 11.17 36.17
CA ALA A 2 13.32 11.37 34.93
C ALA A 2 13.53 10.15 34.03
N SER A 3 12.40 9.52 33.68
CA SER A 3 12.26 8.34 32.84
C SER A 3 12.57 8.69 31.39
N ASN A 4 13.51 7.96 30.77
CA ASN A 4 13.83 8.08 29.35
C ASN A 4 13.30 6.82 28.62
N ARG A 5 12.14 6.93 27.99
CA ARG A 5 11.59 5.91 27.08
C ARG A 5 11.29 6.58 25.76
N GLU A 6 12.25 6.58 24.83
CA GLU A 6 12.02 6.86 23.40
C GLU A 6 13.33 6.68 22.61
N ALA A 7 13.68 5.45 22.21
CA ALA A 7 14.72 5.22 21.17
C ALA A 7 14.81 3.75 20.70
N ASP A 8 13.75 3.17 20.10
CA ASP A 8 13.90 1.83 19.49
C ASP A 8 13.19 1.62 18.14
N GLY A 9 12.71 2.69 17.50
CA GLY A 9 12.13 2.62 16.14
C GLY A 9 13.08 3.08 15.02
N ARG A 10 14.12 3.85 15.36
CA ARG A 10 14.92 4.62 14.37
C ARG A 10 16.10 3.85 13.78
N LYS A 11 16.66 2.86 14.49
CA LYS A 11 17.98 2.28 14.16
C LYS A 11 17.99 1.23 13.05
N LYS A 12 16.86 0.60 12.72
CA LYS A 12 16.85 -0.51 11.73
C LYS A 12 16.85 0.00 10.28
N GLY A 13 16.16 1.12 10.03
CA GLY A 13 16.12 1.77 8.70
C GLY A 13 17.44 2.44 8.31
N ASP A 14 18.14 3.03 9.29
CA ASP A 14 19.39 3.76 9.05
C ASP A 14 20.53 2.85 8.57
N ARG A 15 20.60 1.61 9.08
CA ARG A 15 21.64 0.63 8.67
C ARG A 15 21.46 0.15 7.23
N VAL A 16 20.21 0.00 6.78
CA VAL A 16 19.89 -0.34 5.38
C VAL A 16 20.22 0.85 4.47
N ARG A 17 19.92 2.07 4.89
CA ARG A 17 20.17 3.29 4.13
C ARG A 17 21.67 3.56 3.89
N VAL A 18 22.53 3.38 4.90
CA VAL A 18 23.99 3.56 4.77
C VAL A 18 24.62 2.55 3.80
N LEU A 19 24.10 1.32 3.74
CA LEU A 19 24.57 0.31 2.81
C LEU A 19 24.17 0.63 1.36
N LEU A 20 22.98 1.19 1.15
CA LEU A 20 22.45 1.54 -0.18
C LEU A 20 23.04 2.83 -0.75
N GLN A 21 23.38 3.80 0.11
CA GLN A 21 23.99 5.08 -0.29
C GLN A 21 25.43 4.93 -0.83
N ASN A 22 26.17 3.93 -0.37
CA ASN A 22 27.55 3.71 -0.78
C ASN A 22 27.70 2.98 -2.14
N LEU A 23 26.60 2.62 -2.81
CA LEU A 23 26.62 1.72 -3.97
C LEU A 23 26.09 2.31 -5.29
N SER A 24 25.59 3.54 -5.36
CA SER A 24 24.68 3.87 -6.47
C SER A 24 25.02 5.13 -7.27
N GLY A 25 25.18 4.93 -8.59
CA GLY A 25 24.78 5.91 -9.61
C GLY A 25 23.26 6.14 -9.62
N PRO A 26 22.64 6.61 -10.72
CA PRO A 26 21.21 6.89 -10.73
C PRO A 26 20.39 5.61 -10.47
N VAL A 27 19.76 5.52 -9.30
CA VAL A 27 18.88 4.41 -8.91
C VAL A 27 17.59 4.51 -9.71
N ASN A 28 17.29 3.49 -10.53
CA ASN A 28 16.00 3.37 -11.20
C ASN A 28 14.89 3.08 -10.16
N PRO A 29 13.94 4.01 -9.91
CA PRO A 29 12.92 3.80 -8.87
C PRO A 29 11.99 2.61 -9.14
N ALA A 30 11.87 2.16 -10.40
CA ALA A 30 11.09 0.97 -10.75
C ALA A 30 11.76 -0.34 -10.31
N GLN A 31 13.05 -0.29 -9.98
CA GLN A 31 13.85 -1.42 -9.49
C GLN A 31 14.18 -1.32 -7.99
N ASP A 32 13.63 -0.32 -7.30
CA ASP A 32 13.84 -0.15 -5.86
C ASP A 32 13.29 -1.40 -5.10
N PRO A 33 14.11 -2.09 -4.29
CA PRO A 33 13.67 -3.29 -3.58
C PRO A 33 12.45 -3.07 -2.67
N LEU A 34 12.29 -1.88 -2.09
CA LEU A 34 11.13 -1.56 -1.25
C LEU A 34 9.88 -1.33 -2.12
N TYR A 35 10.04 -0.78 -3.33
CA TYR A 35 8.93 -0.63 -4.27
C TYR A 35 8.48 -1.99 -4.81
N LEU A 36 9.40 -2.87 -5.21
CA LEU A 36 9.08 -4.23 -5.63
C LEU A 36 8.49 -5.06 -4.47
N GLY A 37 9.05 -4.89 -3.27
CA GLY A 37 8.58 -5.54 -2.05
C GLY A 37 7.12 -5.21 -1.72
N TYR A 38 6.62 -4.02 -2.09
CA TYR A 38 5.22 -3.63 -1.86
C TYR A 38 4.27 -4.62 -2.54
N PHE A 39 4.50 -4.95 -3.82
CA PHE A 39 3.64 -5.84 -4.58
C PHE A 39 3.71 -7.27 -4.06
N TRP A 40 4.92 -7.73 -3.72
CA TRP A 40 5.09 -9.06 -3.13
C TRP A 40 4.33 -9.19 -1.81
N LEU A 41 4.51 -8.24 -0.88
CA LEU A 41 3.79 -8.25 0.41
C LEU A 41 2.27 -8.12 0.22
N PHE A 42 1.83 -7.27 -0.71
CA PHE A 42 0.41 -7.11 -1.00
C PHE A 42 -0.21 -8.44 -1.46
N ASN A 43 0.43 -9.12 -2.41
CA ASN A 43 -0.02 -10.39 -2.97
C ASN A 43 0.00 -11.54 -1.94
N GLU A 44 0.92 -11.48 -0.98
CA GLU A 44 0.98 -12.36 0.21
C GLU A 44 -0.06 -12.02 1.29
N ARG A 45 -0.97 -11.06 1.04
CA ARG A 45 -2.00 -10.57 1.98
C ARG A 45 -1.41 -9.88 3.23
N LYS A 46 -0.13 -9.50 3.18
CA LYS A 46 0.60 -8.74 4.21
C LYS A 46 0.42 -7.24 3.98
N TYR A 47 -0.84 -6.79 3.97
CA TYR A 47 -1.19 -5.43 3.57
C TYR A 47 -0.63 -4.34 4.48
N TYR A 48 -0.44 -4.66 5.77
CA TYR A 48 0.13 -3.72 6.73
C TYR A 48 1.62 -3.52 6.46
N GLU A 49 2.33 -4.61 6.21
CA GLU A 49 3.75 -4.58 5.86
C GLU A 49 3.97 -3.92 4.49
N ALA A 50 3.09 -4.19 3.51
CA ALA A 50 3.12 -3.50 2.22
C ALA A 50 2.96 -1.97 2.39
N HIS A 51 1.99 -1.55 3.21
CA HIS A 51 1.81 -0.14 3.57
C HIS A 51 3.10 0.46 4.17
N ASP A 52 3.65 -0.17 5.20
CA ASP A 52 4.78 0.39 5.97
C ASP A 52 6.06 0.51 5.14
N ILE A 53 6.39 -0.50 4.31
CA ILE A 53 7.61 -0.41 3.50
C ILE A 53 7.51 0.68 2.42
N LEU A 54 6.31 0.92 1.88
CA LEU A 54 6.12 1.95 0.87
C LEU A 54 6.03 3.33 1.51
N GLU A 55 5.49 3.44 2.73
CA GLU A 55 5.56 4.66 3.54
C GLU A 55 7.02 5.08 3.78
N HIS A 56 7.92 4.13 4.06
CA HIS A 56 9.34 4.42 4.21
C HIS A 56 9.95 5.08 2.96
N LEU A 57 9.61 4.60 1.76
CA LEU A 57 10.02 5.24 0.50
C LEU A 57 9.37 6.63 0.33
N TRP A 58 8.07 6.72 0.61
CA TRP A 58 7.29 7.93 0.43
C TRP A 58 7.78 9.12 1.25
N LEU A 59 8.22 8.89 2.50
CA LEU A 59 8.78 9.94 3.37
C LEU A 59 10.01 10.64 2.79
N ASN A 60 10.70 10.02 1.83
CA ASN A 60 11.89 10.56 1.17
C ASN A 60 11.62 10.97 -0.29
N THR A 61 10.35 10.98 -0.69
CA THR A 61 9.93 11.19 -2.06
C THR A 61 9.32 12.58 -2.24
N SER A 62 9.59 13.22 -3.37
CA SER A 62 8.99 14.49 -3.78
C SER A 62 8.43 14.41 -5.21
N GLY A 63 7.73 15.47 -5.63
CA GLY A 63 7.19 15.61 -6.98
C GLY A 63 6.15 14.55 -7.34
N ALA A 64 6.17 14.09 -8.59
CA ALA A 64 5.19 13.15 -9.13
C ALA A 64 5.13 11.83 -8.35
N ARG A 65 6.26 11.31 -7.87
CA ARG A 65 6.31 10.04 -7.12
C ARG A 65 5.61 10.13 -5.76
N TYR A 66 5.58 11.31 -5.12
CA TYR A 66 4.96 11.49 -3.81
C TYR A 66 3.47 11.16 -3.84
N ARG A 67 2.75 11.71 -4.82
CA ARG A 67 1.30 11.47 -4.97
C ARG A 67 1.02 10.03 -5.42
N TYR A 68 1.84 9.47 -6.28
CA TYR A 68 1.72 8.08 -6.71
C TYR A 68 1.88 7.09 -5.54
N PHE A 69 2.97 7.18 -4.76
CA PHE A 69 3.18 6.31 -3.60
C PHE A 69 2.10 6.51 -2.54
N LYS A 70 1.66 7.74 -2.29
CA LYS A 70 0.51 8.00 -1.41
C LYS A 70 -0.74 7.24 -1.86
N GLY A 71 -0.98 7.13 -3.16
CA GLY A 71 -2.09 6.35 -3.72
C GLY A 71 -1.99 4.86 -3.43
N LEU A 72 -0.80 4.26 -3.64
CA LEU A 72 -0.55 2.85 -3.33
C LEU A 72 -0.62 2.57 -1.81
N ILE A 73 -0.06 3.44 -0.97
CA ILE A 73 -0.14 3.34 0.50
C ILE A 73 -1.62 3.32 0.95
N GLN A 74 -2.45 4.24 0.41
CA GLN A 74 -3.89 4.26 0.70
C GLN A 74 -4.59 3.00 0.19
N PHE A 75 -4.19 2.48 -0.97
CA PHE A 75 -4.71 1.23 -1.50
C PHE A 75 -4.44 0.07 -0.55
N ALA A 76 -3.18 -0.18 -0.15
CA ALA A 76 -2.84 -1.20 0.84
C ALA A 76 -3.55 -0.97 2.19
N GLY A 77 -3.61 0.27 2.66
CA GLY A 77 -4.33 0.64 3.88
C GLY A 77 -5.81 0.24 3.85
N ALA A 78 -6.49 0.36 2.70
CA ALA A 78 -7.86 -0.12 2.57
C ALA A 78 -7.98 -1.63 2.83
N PHE A 79 -7.05 -2.42 2.29
CA PHE A 79 -7.04 -3.87 2.48
C PHE A 79 -6.61 -4.29 3.89
N VAL A 80 -5.82 -3.49 4.60
CA VAL A 80 -5.63 -3.64 6.06
C VAL A 80 -6.97 -3.54 6.79
N HIS A 81 -7.81 -2.58 6.43
CA HIS A 81 -9.13 -2.41 7.05
C HIS A 81 -10.06 -3.58 6.74
N LEU A 82 -10.13 -4.03 5.48
CA LEU A 82 -10.96 -5.15 5.06
C LEU A 82 -10.52 -6.47 5.73
N LYS A 83 -9.22 -6.75 5.79
CA LYS A 83 -8.67 -7.94 6.46
C LYS A 83 -8.97 -7.94 7.96
N LYS A 84 -8.74 -6.82 8.66
CA LYS A 84 -9.04 -6.70 10.10
C LYS A 84 -10.53 -6.85 10.40
N HIS A 85 -11.40 -6.33 9.54
CA HIS A 85 -12.84 -6.54 9.67
C HIS A 85 -13.20 -8.03 9.55
N HIS A 86 -12.65 -8.72 8.54
CA HIS A 86 -12.87 -10.15 8.33
C HIS A 86 -12.38 -11.00 9.50
N GLU A 87 -11.17 -10.72 10.00
CA GLU A 87 -10.56 -11.50 11.08
C GLU A 87 -11.24 -11.29 12.43
N ARG A 88 -11.85 -10.12 12.65
CA ARG A 88 -12.41 -9.71 13.95
C ARG A 88 -13.75 -8.98 13.78
N PRO A 89 -14.80 -9.64 13.25
CA PRO A 89 -16.07 -9.00 12.91
C PRO A 89 -16.81 -8.45 14.14
N ASP A 90 -16.65 -9.06 15.31
CA ASP A 90 -17.33 -8.60 16.55
C ASP A 90 -16.52 -7.59 17.36
N HIS A 91 -15.25 -7.34 17.00
CA HIS A 91 -14.40 -6.44 17.76
C HIS A 91 -14.90 -4.99 17.67
N PRO A 92 -15.02 -4.25 18.79
CA PRO A 92 -15.70 -2.95 18.85
C PRO A 92 -15.20 -1.90 17.84
N VAL A 93 -13.91 -1.96 17.53
CA VAL A 93 -13.25 -1.07 16.55
C VAL A 93 -13.30 -1.66 15.14
N ASP A 94 -13.12 -2.97 14.99
CA ASP A 94 -12.85 -3.54 13.67
C ASP A 94 -14.13 -3.77 12.86
N LYS A 95 -15.26 -3.98 13.54
CA LYS A 95 -16.60 -4.04 12.93
C LYS A 95 -17.01 -2.78 12.16
N ARG A 96 -16.32 -1.65 12.38
CA ARG A 96 -16.60 -0.36 11.72
C ARG A 96 -15.62 -0.04 10.59
N ARG A 97 -14.82 -1.01 10.12
CA ARG A 97 -13.73 -0.77 9.17
C ARG A 97 -14.12 -0.74 7.69
N LEU A 98 -15.33 -1.16 7.32
CA LEU A 98 -15.78 -1.17 5.92
C LEU A 98 -15.87 0.24 5.31
N ALA A 99 -16.45 1.21 6.02
CA ALA A 99 -16.52 2.59 5.56
C ALA A 99 -15.13 3.28 5.46
N PRO A 100 -14.22 3.14 6.43
CA PRO A 100 -12.83 3.56 6.28
C PRO A 100 -12.10 2.93 5.08
N ALA A 101 -12.29 1.62 4.84
CA ALA A 101 -11.69 0.94 3.68
C ALA A 101 -12.15 1.59 2.36
N TRP A 102 -13.46 1.79 2.21
CA TRP A 102 -14.03 2.47 1.04
C TRP A 102 -13.44 3.87 0.83
N ARG A 103 -13.31 4.66 1.91
CA ARG A 103 -12.74 6.02 1.83
C ARG A 103 -11.30 5.98 1.33
N LEU A 104 -10.51 5.03 1.80
CA LEU A 104 -9.13 4.85 1.37
C LEU A 104 -9.04 4.41 -0.10
N LEU A 105 -9.91 3.50 -0.57
CA LEU A 105 -9.97 3.13 -1.99
C LEU A 105 -10.32 4.33 -2.88
N ARG A 106 -11.24 5.20 -2.44
CA ARG A 106 -11.59 6.43 -3.18
C ARG A 106 -10.41 7.38 -3.28
N LEU A 107 -9.66 7.56 -2.18
CA LEU A 107 -8.47 8.40 -2.16
C LEU A 107 -7.33 7.81 -3.01
N ALA A 108 -7.14 6.49 -2.94
CA ALA A 108 -6.19 5.77 -3.77
C ALA A 108 -6.49 6.00 -5.26
N GLN A 109 -7.74 5.85 -5.70
CA GLN A 109 -8.13 6.14 -7.07
C GLN A 109 -7.83 7.60 -7.48
N ALA A 110 -8.20 8.57 -6.64
CA ALA A 110 -7.94 9.98 -6.93
C ALA A 110 -6.44 10.30 -7.05
N ASN A 111 -5.59 9.60 -6.30
CA ASN A 111 -4.14 9.76 -6.34
C ASN A 111 -3.49 9.01 -7.49
N LEU A 112 -4.00 7.83 -7.87
CA LEU A 112 -3.41 6.99 -8.91
C LEU A 112 -3.89 7.35 -10.33
N ARG A 113 -5.09 7.91 -10.49
CA ARG A 113 -5.68 8.21 -11.82
C ARG A 113 -4.77 9.00 -12.78
N PRO A 114 -3.98 10.01 -12.35
CA PRO A 114 -3.08 10.73 -13.25
C PRO A 114 -1.92 9.89 -13.82
N TYR A 115 -1.67 8.70 -13.27
CA TYR A 115 -0.54 7.84 -13.61
C TYR A 115 -0.95 6.64 -14.47
N ALA A 116 -2.21 6.60 -14.91
CA ALA A 116 -2.68 5.61 -15.86
C ALA A 116 -2.17 5.92 -17.29
N PRO A 117 -1.94 4.90 -18.15
CA PRO A 117 -2.20 3.48 -17.88
C PRO A 117 -1.13 2.81 -17.02
N ALA A 118 0.12 3.30 -17.03
CA ALA A 118 1.22 2.70 -16.29
C ALA A 118 2.20 3.76 -15.76
N TYR A 119 2.84 3.47 -14.63
CA TYR A 119 3.87 4.32 -14.04
C TYR A 119 4.84 3.50 -13.20
N LEU A 120 6.15 3.79 -13.32
CA LEU A 120 7.24 3.01 -12.72
C LEU A 120 7.15 1.50 -13.03
N GLY A 121 6.72 1.15 -14.24
CA GLY A 121 6.59 -0.24 -14.70
C GLY A 121 5.32 -0.97 -14.22
N PHE A 122 4.52 -0.36 -13.34
CA PHE A 122 3.26 -0.94 -12.86
C PHE A 122 2.05 -0.53 -13.72
N ASP A 123 1.16 -1.48 -14.04
CA ASP A 123 -0.15 -1.19 -14.66
C ASP A 123 -1.10 -0.57 -13.61
N VAL A 124 -1.19 0.74 -13.64
CA VAL A 124 -2.01 1.52 -12.70
C VAL A 124 -3.50 1.24 -12.89
N ARG A 125 -3.93 0.81 -14.08
CA ARG A 125 -5.34 0.47 -14.33
C ARG A 125 -5.77 -0.72 -13.49
N ALA A 126 -4.88 -1.68 -13.22
CA ALA A 126 -5.20 -2.83 -12.38
C ALA A 126 -5.63 -2.40 -10.96
N ALA A 127 -4.87 -1.50 -10.33
CA ALA A 127 -5.23 -0.94 -9.02
C ALA A 127 -6.51 -0.09 -9.08
N LEU A 128 -6.69 0.72 -10.14
CA LEU A 128 -7.90 1.53 -10.31
C LEU A 128 -9.16 0.68 -10.45
N SER A 129 -9.09 -0.40 -11.22
CA SER A 129 -10.18 -1.35 -11.43
C SER A 129 -10.53 -2.11 -10.16
N LEU A 130 -9.53 -2.62 -9.43
CA LEU A 130 -9.74 -3.28 -8.14
C LEU A 130 -10.37 -2.31 -7.12
N ALA A 131 -9.85 -1.09 -7.02
CA ALA A 131 -10.41 -0.10 -6.12
C ALA A 131 -11.87 0.22 -6.47
N GLN A 132 -12.21 0.31 -7.76
CA GLN A 132 -13.59 0.52 -8.19
C GLN A 132 -14.48 -0.66 -7.82
N ALA A 133 -14.06 -1.88 -8.15
CA ALA A 133 -14.83 -3.09 -7.88
C ALA A 133 -15.15 -3.25 -6.38
N TYR A 134 -14.14 -3.12 -5.51
CA TYR A 134 -14.33 -3.20 -4.07
C TYR A 134 -15.26 -2.11 -3.53
N ARG A 135 -15.14 -0.87 -4.04
CA ARG A 135 -16.05 0.21 -3.63
C ARG A 135 -17.49 -0.07 -4.03
N THR A 136 -17.72 -0.54 -5.26
CA THR A 136 -19.05 -0.90 -5.75
C THR A 136 -19.67 -2.04 -4.94
N LEU A 137 -18.90 -3.06 -4.56
CA LEU A 137 -19.39 -4.16 -3.71
C LEU A 137 -19.75 -3.70 -2.29
N LEU A 138 -18.94 -2.82 -1.70
CA LEU A 138 -19.23 -2.21 -0.39
C LEU A 138 -20.51 -1.34 -0.44
N GLU A 139 -20.67 -0.55 -1.51
CA GLU A 139 -21.85 0.28 -1.72
C GLU A 139 -23.11 -0.57 -1.95
N ALA A 140 -23.02 -1.60 -2.78
CA ALA A 140 -24.14 -2.49 -3.13
C ALA A 140 -24.68 -3.25 -1.91
N SER A 141 -23.80 -3.64 -0.99
CA SER A 141 -24.19 -4.26 0.29
C SER A 141 -24.55 -3.28 1.39
N GLN A 142 -24.53 -1.96 1.12
CA GLN A 142 -24.72 -0.91 2.13
C GLN A 142 -23.79 -1.09 3.34
N PHE A 143 -22.54 -1.48 3.08
CA PHE A 143 -21.53 -1.77 4.09
C PHE A 143 -21.93 -2.85 5.11
N GLN A 144 -22.82 -3.78 4.73
CA GLN A 144 -23.15 -4.94 5.56
C GLN A 144 -22.26 -6.14 5.27
N GLU A 145 -21.73 -6.24 4.05
CA GLU A 145 -20.89 -7.36 3.61
C GLU A 145 -19.45 -6.91 3.35
N ASN A 146 -18.50 -7.75 3.75
CA ASN A 146 -17.09 -7.54 3.43
C ASN A 146 -16.73 -8.29 2.14
N PRO A 147 -16.40 -7.59 1.04
CA PRO A 147 -16.06 -8.24 -0.23
C PRO A 147 -14.66 -8.88 -0.25
N TRP A 148 -13.87 -8.73 0.83
CA TRP A 148 -12.57 -9.36 0.91
C TRP A 148 -12.66 -10.81 1.40
N ASP A 149 -12.08 -11.72 0.62
CA ASP A 149 -12.00 -13.16 0.89
C ASP A 149 -10.53 -13.63 0.87
N PRO A 150 -10.03 -14.28 1.94
CA PRO A 150 -8.67 -14.81 1.95
C PRO A 150 -8.40 -15.92 0.92
N LYS A 151 -9.45 -16.59 0.41
CA LYS A 151 -9.33 -17.62 -0.65
C LYS A 151 -9.17 -17.01 -2.04
N HIS A 152 -9.71 -15.81 -2.25
CA HIS A 152 -9.64 -15.07 -3.51
C HIS A 152 -9.17 -13.63 -3.26
N PRO A 153 -7.95 -13.44 -2.73
CA PRO A 153 -7.46 -12.12 -2.40
C PRO A 153 -7.21 -11.28 -3.66
N PRO A 154 -7.27 -9.94 -3.57
CA PRO A 154 -6.83 -9.07 -4.66
C PRO A 154 -5.36 -9.34 -4.98
N GLN A 155 -5.00 -9.28 -6.26
CA GLN A 155 -3.64 -9.46 -6.74
C GLN A 155 -3.24 -8.29 -7.61
N LEU A 156 -1.99 -7.86 -7.50
CA LEU A 156 -1.38 -6.87 -8.37
C LEU A 156 -0.18 -7.51 -9.08
N GLU A 157 -0.18 -7.47 -10.41
CA GLU A 157 1.01 -7.85 -11.14
C GLU A 157 2.17 -6.90 -10.78
N PRO A 158 3.35 -7.43 -10.43
CA PRO A 158 4.49 -6.59 -10.09
C PRO A 158 4.95 -5.79 -11.31
N PRO A 159 5.63 -4.64 -11.09
CA PRO A 159 6.17 -3.82 -12.17
C PRO A 159 7.00 -4.64 -13.17
N ALA A 160 6.74 -4.47 -14.46
CA ALA A 160 7.56 -5.10 -15.48
C ALA A 160 8.99 -4.56 -15.40
N GLN A 161 9.96 -5.46 -15.48
CA GLN A 161 11.36 -5.07 -15.61
C GLN A 161 11.54 -4.38 -16.96
N VAL A 162 11.77 -3.07 -16.93
CA VAL A 162 12.22 -2.35 -18.12
C VAL A 162 13.65 -2.83 -18.36
N ARG A 163 13.85 -3.66 -19.39
CA ARG A 163 15.19 -3.94 -19.89
C ARG A 163 15.68 -2.66 -20.58
N GLU A 164 16.83 -2.16 -20.15
CA GLU A 164 17.55 -1.09 -20.86
C GLU A 164 17.95 -1.53 -22.26
#